data_AF-A0A961YDT0-F1
#
_entry.id   AF-A0A961YDT0-F1
#
_cell.length_a   1.000
_cell.length_b   1.000
_cell.length_c   1.000
_cell.angle_alpha   90.00
_cell.angle_beta   90.00
_cell.angle_gamma   90.00
#
_symmetry.space_group_name_H-M   'P 1'
#
loop_
_entity.id
_entity.type
_entity.pdbx_description
1 polymer ?
#
loop_
_entity_poly.entity_id
_entity_poly.type
_entity_poly.pdbx_seq_one_letter_code
_entity_poly.pdbx_strand_id
1 'polypeptide(L)'
;MTYQQTGNSVERRGADPRTAQRSVLIVEDNELNMKLFHDLLAAHGYRTIQTRNGLDALGLARTHRPDLILMDIQLPEVSGLEVTKWIKE
;
A
#
# COMPACT_ATOMS: atom_id res chain seq x y z
N MET A 1 9.73 -5.30 -52.63
CA MET A 1 8.57 -4.67 -51.97
C MET A 1 8.83 -4.73 -50.48
N THR A 2 9.25 -3.61 -49.89
CA THR A 2 9.70 -3.53 -48.50
C THR A 2 8.55 -3.07 -47.63
N TYR A 3 8.24 -3.79 -46.56
CA TYR A 3 7.54 -3.25 -45.40
C TYR A 3 8.20 -3.81 -44.14
N GLN A 4 9.16 -3.06 -43.59
CA GLN A 4 9.57 -3.20 -42.20
C GLN A 4 8.59 -2.37 -41.36
N GLN A 5 7.70 -3.04 -40.63
CA GLN A 5 6.91 -2.39 -39.58
C GLN A 5 7.76 -2.26 -38.33
N THR A 6 8.09 -1.02 -37.99
CA THR A 6 8.60 -0.57 -36.70
C THR A 6 7.53 -0.79 -35.62
N GLY A 7 7.64 -1.88 -34.88
CA GLY A 7 6.93 -2.06 -33.61
C GLY A 7 7.79 -1.49 -32.49
N ASN A 8 7.44 -0.30 -32.03
CA ASN A 8 8.01 0.38 -30.86
C ASN A 8 7.89 -0.54 -29.63
N SER A 9 8.95 -1.27 -29.30
CA SER A 9 9.06 -2.03 -28.06
C SER A 9 9.15 -1.03 -26.93
N VAL A 10 8.01 -0.76 -26.28
CA VAL A 10 7.96 -0.06 -25.00
C VAL A 10 8.91 -0.83 -24.07
N GLU A 11 10.09 -0.27 -23.85
CA GLU A 11 11.05 -0.77 -22.89
C GLU A 11 10.31 -0.97 -21.58
N ARG A 12 10.11 -2.24 -21.19
CA ARG A 12 9.73 -2.55 -19.82
C ARG A 12 10.89 -2.05 -18.97
N ARG A 13 10.77 -0.83 -18.44
CA ARG A 13 11.68 -0.31 -17.43
C ARG A 13 11.79 -1.40 -16.37
N GLY A 14 12.94 -2.07 -16.35
CA GLY A 14 13.25 -3.06 -15.34
C GLY A 14 13.01 -2.41 -13.98
N ALA A 15 12.31 -3.12 -13.11
CA ALA A 15 12.08 -2.67 -11.74
C ALA A 15 13.42 -2.23 -11.13
N ASP A 16 13.47 -0.98 -10.67
CA ASP A 16 14.64 -0.42 -10.01
C ASP A 16 14.97 -1.31 -8.79
N PRO A 17 16.19 -1.84 -8.64
CA PRO A 17 16.56 -2.68 -7.49
C PRO A 17 16.35 -2.00 -6.12
N ARG A 18 16.20 -0.66 -6.10
CA ARG A 18 15.83 0.14 -4.92
C ARG A 18 14.33 0.13 -4.59
N THR A 19 13.50 -0.50 -5.42
CA THR A 19 12.12 -0.91 -5.08
C THR A 19 12.10 -2.30 -4.46
N ALA A 20 13.16 -2.69 -3.73
CA ALA A 20 13.07 -3.75 -2.72
C ALA A 20 11.71 -3.56 -2.00
N GLN A 21 10.81 -4.54 -2.17
CA GLN A 21 9.36 -4.36 -2.18
C GLN A 21 8.85 -3.47 -1.04
N ARG A 22 8.69 -2.17 -1.34
CA ARG A 22 8.16 -1.17 -0.41
C ARG A 22 6.79 -1.61 0.04
N SER A 23 6.55 -1.52 1.34
CA SER A 23 5.36 -2.05 1.98
C SER A 23 4.49 -0.92 2.51
N VAL A 24 3.17 -1.08 2.33
CA VAL A 24 2.15 -0.15 2.78
C VAL A 24 1.24 -0.87 3.76
N LEU A 25 1.05 -0.33 4.95
CA LEU A 25 0.01 -0.78 5.88
C LEU A 25 -1.28 -0.02 5.58
N ILE A 26 -2.37 -0.73 5.32
CA ILE A 26 -3.70 -0.18 5.09
C ILE A 26 -4.56 -0.48 6.32
N VAL A 27 -5.19 0.56 6.88
CA VAL A 27 -6.09 0.51 8.03
C VAL A 27 -7.44 1.08 7.60
N GLU A 28 -8.40 0.20 7.34
CA GLU A 28 -9.68 0.51 6.70
C GLU A 28 -10.71 -0.55 7.10
N ASP A 29 -11.86 -0.15 7.64
CA ASP A 29 -12.87 -1.07 8.15
C ASP A 29 -13.82 -1.58 7.06
N ASN A 30 -13.95 -0.82 5.96
CA ASN A 30 -14.78 -1.18 4.81
C ASN A 30 -14.04 -2.11 3.84
N GLU A 31 -14.59 -3.32 3.62
CA GLU A 31 -13.96 -4.35 2.78
C GLU A 31 -13.79 -3.94 1.31
N LEU A 32 -14.70 -3.13 0.76
CA LEU A 32 -14.61 -2.68 -0.63
C LEU A 32 -13.50 -1.67 -0.81
N ASN A 33 -13.37 -0.71 0.12
CA ASN A 33 -12.29 0.27 0.12
C ASN A 33 -10.93 -0.42 0.35
N MET A 34 -10.87 -1.37 1.29
CA MET A 34 -9.67 -2.17 1.55
C MET A 34 -9.18 -2.86 0.28
N LYS A 35 -10.09 -3.54 -0.43
CA LYS A 35 -9.77 -4.22 -1.69
C LYS A 35 -9.33 -3.24 -2.78
N LEU A 36 -10.03 -2.10 -2.91
CA LEU A 36 -9.66 -1.07 -3.88
C LEU A 36 -8.23 -0.57 -3.66
N PHE A 37 -7.87 -0.23 -2.41
CA PHE A 37 -6.52 0.24 -2.08
C PHE A 37 -5.46 -0.85 -2.29
N HIS A 38 -5.76 -2.10 -1.91
CA HIS A 38 -4.90 -3.24 -2.18
C HIS A 38 -4.59 -3.36 -3.67
N ASP A 39 -5.62 -3.45 -4.51
CA ASP A 39 -5.48 -3.70 -5.94
C ASP A 39 -4.70 -2.57 -6.61
N LEU A 40 -4.96 -1.32 -6.21
CA LEU A 40 -4.27 -0.15 -6.74
C LEU A 40 -2.78 -0.16 -6.34
N LEU A 41 -2.45 -0.43 -5.08
CA LEU A 41 -1.06 -0.46 -4.61
C LEU A 41 -0.28 -1.66 -5.19
N ALA A 42 -0.90 -2.84 -5.23
CA ALA A 42 -0.31 -4.04 -5.80
C ALA A 42 -0.01 -3.87 -7.31
N ALA A 43 -0.90 -3.24 -8.07
CA ALA A 43 -0.68 -2.93 -9.49
C ALA A 43 0.54 -2.02 -9.73
N HIS A 44 0.94 -1.23 -8.72
CA HIS A 44 2.14 -0.38 -8.76
C HIS A 44 3.38 -1.03 -8.12
N GLY A 45 3.30 -2.32 -7.75
CA GLY A 45 4.43 -3.09 -7.23
C GLY A 45 4.68 -2.94 -5.73
N TYR A 46 3.75 -2.35 -4.98
CA TYR A 46 3.84 -2.29 -3.51
C TYR A 46 3.32 -3.58 -2.87
N ARG A 47 3.94 -3.99 -1.77
CA ARG A 47 3.35 -4.98 -0.87
C ARG A 47 2.37 -4.29 0.07
N THR A 48 1.28 -4.96 0.41
CA THR A 48 0.30 -4.43 1.35
C THR A 48 0.18 -5.31 2.58
N ILE A 49 0.18 -4.70 3.74
CA ILE A 49 -0.26 -5.30 5.01
C ILE A 49 -1.62 -4.67 5.32
N GLN A 50 -2.58 -5.43 5.81
CA GLN A 50 -3.96 -4.98 5.96
C GLN A 50 -4.45 -5.24 7.37
N THR A 51 -5.20 -4.29 7.92
CA THR A 51 -6.01 -4.49 9.11
C THR A 51 -7.30 -3.69 9.01
N ARG A 52 -8.37 -4.22 9.61
CA ARG A 52 -9.66 -3.55 9.71
C ARG A 52 -9.86 -2.82 11.04
N ASN A 53 -8.93 -3.00 11.97
CA ASN A 53 -9.00 -2.46 13.32
C ASN A 53 -7.83 -1.51 13.57
N GLY A 54 -8.14 -0.30 14.04
CA GLY A 54 -7.15 0.73 14.34
C GLY A 54 -6.20 0.37 15.49
N LEU A 55 -6.65 -0.44 16.46
CA LEU A 55 -5.85 -0.90 17.59
C LEU A 55 -4.75 -1.88 17.15
N ASP A 56 -5.05 -2.76 16.20
CA ASP A 56 -4.08 -3.72 15.65
C ASP A 56 -2.99 -3.01 14.82
N ALA A 57 -3.30 -1.83 14.27
CA ALA A 57 -2.39 -1.07 13.42
C ALA A 57 -1.08 -0.72 14.14
N LEU A 58 -1.12 -0.44 15.45
CA LEU A 58 0.08 -0.12 16.23
C LEU A 58 1.07 -1.30 16.26
N GLY A 59 0.56 -2.50 16.55
CA GLY A 59 1.35 -3.73 16.58
C GLY A 59 1.92 -4.07 15.21
N LEU A 60 1.10 -3.94 14.16
CA LEU A 60 1.50 -4.19 12.78
C LEU A 60 2.55 -3.19 12.30
N ALA A 61 2.39 -1.90 12.59
CA ALA A 61 3.33 -0.85 12.22
C ALA A 61 4.70 -1.06 12.89
N ARG A 62 4.73 -1.41 14.18
CA ARG A 62 5.97 -1.67 14.91
C ARG A 62 6.69 -2.93 14.44
N THR A 63 5.94 -3.98 14.13
CA THR A 63 6.47 -5.30 13.71
C THR A 63 6.99 -5.27 12.28
N HIS A 64 6.19 -4.75 11.34
CA HIS A 64 6.49 -4.83 9.92
C HIS A 64 7.27 -3.62 9.40
N ARG A 65 7.29 -2.51 10.17
CA ARG A 65 7.96 -1.25 9.80
C ARG A 65 7.65 -0.84 8.35
N PRO A 66 6.37 -0.64 8.00
CA PRO A 66 5.99 -0.28 6.65
C PRO A 66 6.56 1.08 6.25
N ASP A 67 6.82 1.25 4.96
CA ASP A 67 7.33 2.51 4.40
C ASP A 67 6.26 3.61 4.37
N LEU A 68 4.98 3.20 4.34
CA LEU A 68 3.82 4.07 4.35
C LEU A 68 2.67 3.42 5.14
N ILE A 69 1.88 4.26 5.81
CA ILE A 69 0.61 3.85 6.43
C ILE A 69 -0.51 4.66 5.77
N LEU A 70 -1.50 3.96 5.22
CA LEU A 70 -2.77 4.50 4.77
C LEU A 70 -3.80 4.24 5.87
N MET A 71 -4.30 5.31 6.48
CA MET A 71 -5.13 5.25 7.69
C MET A 71 -6.46 5.95 7.44
N ASP A 72 -7.58 5.22 7.58
CA ASP A 72 -8.88 5.86 7.69
C ASP A 72 -8.99 6.63 9.02
N ILE A 73 -9.55 7.83 8.95
CA ILE A 73 -9.80 8.69 10.10
C ILE A 73 -10.97 8.16 10.93
N GLN A 74 -12.00 7.62 10.28
CA GLN A 74 -13.26 7.22 10.90
C GLN A 74 -13.34 5.70 11.07
N LEU A 75 -12.58 5.14 12.00
CA LEU A 75 -12.71 3.72 12.35
C LEU A 75 -13.77 3.52 13.44
N PRO A 76 -14.41 2.32 13.52
CA PRO A 76 -15.48 2.05 14.47
C PRO A 76 -15.09 2.20 15.94
N GLU A 77 -13.87 1.79 16.33
CA GLU A 77 -13.47 1.74 17.74
C GLU A 77 -12.65 2.94 18.21
N VAL A 78 -11.94 3.61 17.29
CA VAL A 78 -10.95 4.65 17.62
C VAL A 78 -10.77 5.61 16.44
N SER A 79 -10.43 6.88 16.69
CA SER A 79 -10.07 7.76 15.58
C SER A 79 -8.71 7.37 14.99
N GLY A 80 -8.60 7.30 13.67
CA GLY A 80 -7.31 7.10 12.99
C GLY A 80 -6.28 8.18 13.32
N LEU A 81 -6.72 9.38 13.72
CA LEU A 81 -5.83 10.44 14.21
C LEU A 81 -5.19 10.08 15.55
N GLU A 82 -5.92 9.42 16.46
CA GLU A 82 -5.39 8.96 17.74
C GLU A 82 -4.40 7.81 17.53
N VAL A 83 -4.75 6.84 16.69
CA VAL A 83 -3.84 5.74 16.30
C VAL A 83 -2.56 6.28 15.69
N THR A 84 -2.66 7.27 14.80
CA THR A 84 -1.49 7.93 14.19
C THR A 84 -0.59 8.60 15.23
N LYS A 85 -1.15 9.17 16.31
CA LYS A 85 -0.36 9.72 17.42
C LYS A 85 0.38 8.61 18.16
N TRP A 86 -0.31 7.53 18.52
CA TRP A 86 0.30 6.38 19.22
C TRP A 86 1.43 5.71 18.43
N ILE A 87 1.37 5.75 17.10
CA ILE A 87 2.44 5.23 16.23
C ILE A 87 3.68 6.13 16.24
N LYS A 88 3.52 7.44 16.45
CA LYS A 88 4.62 8.41 16.46
C LYS A 88 5.30 8.55 17.82
N GLU A 89 4.60 8.20 18.90
CA GLU A 89 5.13 8.10 20.27
C GLU A 89 5.98 6.83 20.47
#